data_AF-A0A4Q2E4P9-F1
#
_entry.id   AF-A0A4Q2E4P9-F1
#
_cell.length_a   1.000
_cell.length_b   1.000
_cell.length_c   1.000
_cell.angle_alpha   90.00
_cell.angle_beta   90.00
_cell.angle_gamma   90.00
#
_symmetry.space_group_name_H-M   'P 1'
#
loop_
_entity.id
_entity.type
_entity.pdbx_description
1 polymer ?
#
loop_
_entity_poly.entity_id
_entity_poly.type
_entity_poly.pdbx_seq_one_letter_code
_entity_poly.pdbx_strand_id
1 'polypeptide(L)' 'MLERVKKLEEQMASLVTDVAVIKSNYATKEDLHKEIGSQTKWIAATIIGTTGLALAVAKYLFA' A
#
# COMPACT_ATOMS: atom_id res chain seq x y z
N MET A 1 22.56 -27.68 -30.40
CA MET A 1 21.65 -26.54 -30.67
C MET A 1 20.34 -26.69 -29.91
N LEU A 2 19.66 -27.85 -29.97
CA LEU A 2 18.41 -28.15 -29.26
C LEU A 2 18.47 -27.94 -27.73
N GLU A 3 19.56 -28.35 -27.08
CA GLU A 3 19.71 -28.22 -25.62
C GLU A 3 19.76 -26.76 -25.15
N ARG A 4 20.36 -25.88 -25.95
CA ARG A 4 20.35 -24.43 -25.70
C ARG A 4 18.93 -23.86 -25.84
N VAL A 5 18.16 -24.33 -26.82
CA VAL A 5 16.76 -23.92 -27.03
C VAL A 5 15.92 -24.34 -25.83
N LYS A 6 16.02 -25.60 -25.39
CA LYS A 6 15.31 -26.10 -24.21
C LYS A 6 15.63 -25.28 -22.95
N LYS A 7 16.91 -24.98 -22.72
CA LYS A 7 17.32 -24.15 -21.58
C LYS A 7 16.75 -22.72 -21.66
N LEU A 8 16.67 -22.14 -22.86
CA LEU A 8 16.05 -20.83 -23.06
C LEU A 8 14.54 -20.86 -22.81
N GLU A 9 13.84 -21.92 -23.21
CA GLU A 9 12.41 -22.10 -22.93
C GLU A 9 12.13 -22.18 -21.42
N GLU A 10 12.95 -22.93 -20.68
CA GLU A 10 12.86 -23.02 -19.21
C GLU A 10 13.11 -21.66 -18.55
N GLN A 11 14.15 -20.92 -18.99
CA GLN A 11 14.44 -19.58 -18.47
C GLN A 11 13.35 -18.58 -18.81
N MET A 12 12.74 -18.68 -20.00
CA MET A 12 11.64 -17.82 -20.41
C MET A 12 10.39 -18.08 -19.56
N ALA A 13 10.08 -19.34 -19.25
CA ALA A 13 8.98 -19.69 -18.35
C ALA A 13 9.18 -19.12 -16.93
N SER A 14 10.41 -19.15 -16.41
CA SER A 14 10.76 -18.49 -15.15
C SER A 14 10.57 -16.98 -15.25
N LEU A 15 11.07 -16.34 -16.31
CA LEU A 15 10.94 -14.89 -16.51
C LEU A 15 9.46 -14.45 -16.57
N VAL A 16 8.62 -15.22 -17.26
CA VAL A 16 7.17 -14.95 -17.33
C VAL A 16 6.54 -14.98 -15.95
N THR A 17 6.95 -15.94 -15.11
CA THR A 17 6.48 -16.04 -13.72
C THR A 17 6.92 -14.83 -12.90
N ASP A 18 8.19 -14.44 -12.99
CA ASP A 18 8.75 -13.29 -12.27
C ASP A 18 8.05 -11.98 -12.69
N VAL A 19 7.81 -11.79 -13.99
CA VAL A 19 7.11 -10.62 -14.53
C VAL A 19 5.66 -10.57 -14.05
N ALA A 20 4.98 -11.72 -13.92
CA ALA A 20 3.63 -11.77 -13.36
C ALA A 20 3.62 -11.29 -11.89
N VAL A 21 4.58 -11.76 -11.08
CA VAL A 21 4.76 -11.33 -9.69
C VAL A 21 5.04 -9.83 -9.61
N ILE A 22 5.96 -9.31 -10.44
CA ILE A 22 6.27 -7.88 -10.50
C ILE A 22 5.01 -7.09 -10.84
N LYS A 23 4.29 -7.47 -11.90
CA LYS A 23 3.08 -6.76 -12.33
C LYS A 23 1.99 -6.75 -11.25
N SER A 24 1.87 -7.82 -10.47
CA SER A 24 0.88 -7.90 -9.38
C SER A 24 1.23 -7.04 -8.15
N ASN A 25 2.52 -6.73 -7.93
CA ASN A 25 3.00 -5.99 -6.75
C ASN A 25 3.51 -4.58 -7.06
N TYR A 26 3.68 -4.24 -8.33
CA TYR A 26 4.21 -2.94 -8.73
C TYR A 26 3.18 -1.84 -8.45
N ALA A 27 3.58 -0.87 -7.64
CA ALA A 27 2.80 0.35 -7.38
C ALA A 27 3.48 1.54 -8.05
N THR A 28 2.69 2.38 -8.71
CA THR A 28 3.17 3.66 -9.23
C THR A 28 3.25 4.70 -8.11
N LYS A 29 3.96 5.81 -8.37
CA LYS A 29 3.97 6.96 -7.43
C LYS A 29 2.57 7.50 -7.18
N GLU A 30 1.70 7.47 -8.19
CA GLU A 30 0.32 7.92 -8.09
C GLU A 30 -0.50 7.02 -7.16
N ASP A 31 -0.35 5.70 -7.27
CA ASP A 31 -1.01 4.73 -6.38
C ASP A 31 -0.64 4.98 -4.92
N LEU A 32 0.66 5.18 -4.66
CA LEU A 32 1.16 5.48 -3.32
C LEU A 32 0.62 6.81 -2.78
N HIS A 33 0.64 7.88 -3.59
CA HIS A 33 0.12 9.18 -3.17
C HIS A 33 -1.38 9.13 -2.86
N LYS A 34 -2.16 8.41 -3.67
CA LYS A 34 -3.59 8.23 -3.46
C LYS A 34 -3.88 7.51 -2.15
N GLU A 35 -3.19 6.40 -1.90
CA GLU A 35 -3.40 5.58 -0.71
C GLU A 35 -2.94 6.32 0.56
N ILE A 36 -1.78 6.96 0.54
CA ILE A 36 -1.29 7.81 1.64
C ILE A 36 -2.26 8.95 1.93
N GLY A 37 -2.76 9.64 0.88
CA GLY A 37 -3.72 10.74 1.04
C GLY A 37 -5.03 10.27 1.67
N SER A 38 -5.55 9.12 1.21
CA SER A 38 -6.77 8.50 1.75
C SER A 38 -6.61 8.18 3.24
N GLN A 39 -5.52 7.53 3.62
CA GLN A 39 -5.25 7.14 5.01
C GLN A 39 -5.02 8.36 5.92
N THR A 40 -4.22 9.32 5.46
CA THR A 40 -3.90 10.53 6.24
C THR A 40 -5.15 11.30 6.63
N LYS A 41 -6.16 11.36 5.75
CA LYS A 41 -7.44 12.03 6.04
C LYS A 41 -8.18 11.39 7.22
N TRP A 42 -8.28 10.06 7.25
CA TRP A 42 -8.96 9.34 8.33
C TRP A 42 -8.17 9.36 9.65
N ILE A 43 -6.84 9.30 9.57
CA ILE A 43 -5.96 9.48 10.73
C ILE A 43 -6.14 10.88 11.32
N ALA A 44 -6.13 11.93 10.50
CA ALA A 44 -6.35 13.30 10.97
C ALA A 44 -7.74 13.47 11.61
N ALA A 45 -8.78 12.92 11.00
CA ALA A 45 -10.14 12.99 11.53
C ALA A 45 -10.26 12.30 12.90
N THR A 46 -9.65 11.12 13.07
CA THR A 46 -9.68 10.38 14.34
C THR A 46 -8.89 11.07 15.45
N ILE A 47 -7.73 11.66 15.15
CA ILE A 47 -6.95 12.45 16.11
C ILE A 47 -7.77 13.65 16.59
N ILE A 48 -8.35 14.42 15.66
CA ILE A 48 -9.17 15.60 15.99
C ILE A 48 -10.40 15.18 16.79
N GLY A 49 -11.11 14.14 16.35
CA GLY A 49 -12.31 13.66 17.03
C GLY A 49 -12.03 13.18 18.45
N THR A 50 -10.99 12.38 18.63
CA THR A 50 -10.61 11.86 19.95
C THR A 50 -10.16 12.98 20.87
N THR A 51 -9.36 13.92 20.36
CA THR A 51 -8.89 15.07 21.15
C THR A 51 -10.05 15.98 21.52
N GLY A 52 -10.95 16.29 20.58
CA GLY A 52 -12.14 17.10 20.84
C GLY A 52 -13.06 16.46 21.89
N LEU A 53 -13.24 15.14 21.83
CA LEU A 53 -14.03 14.41 22.82
C LEU A 53 -13.35 14.43 24.20
N ALA A 54 -12.03 14.21 24.26
CA ALA A 54 -11.28 14.29 25.51
C ALA A 54 -11.39 15.68 26.16
N LEU A 55 -11.29 16.74 25.37
CA LEU A 55 -11.45 18.12 25.83
C LEU A 55 -12.88 18.41 26.30
N ALA A 56 -13.90 17.90 25.61
CA ALA A 56 -15.30 18.06 26.01
C ALA A 56 -15.59 17.37 27.35
N VAL A 57 -15.07 16.15 27.53
CA VAL A 57 -15.17 15.41 28.80
C VAL A 57 -14.44 16.15 29.92
N ALA A 58 -13.21 16.61 29.68
CA ALA A 58 -12.46 17.38 30.66
C ALA A 58 -13.21 18.65 31.09
N LYS A 59 -13.80 19.38 30.14
CA LYS A 59 -14.63 20.55 30.45
C LYS A 59 -15.83 20.17 31.31
N TYR A 60 -16.53 19.07 31.02
CA TYR A 60 -17.70 18.65 31.80
C TYR A 60 -17.33 18.22 33.24
N LEU A 61 -16.16 17.62 33.43
CA LEU A 61 -15.72 17.11 34.74
C LEU A 61 -15.05 18.16 35.63
N PHE A 62 -14.40 19.18 35.04
CA PHE A 62 -13.55 20.13 35.76
C PHE A 62 -13.98 21.60 35.63
N ALA A 63 -15.03 21.92 34.88
CA ALA A 63 -15.66 23.25 34.87
C ALA A 63 -16.89 23.28 35.78
#